data_AF-A0A661GXT5-F1
#
_entry.id   AF-A0A661GXT5-F1
#
_cell.length_a   1.000
_cell.length_b   1.000
_cell.length_c   1.000
_cell.angle_alpha   90.00
_cell.angle_beta   90.00
_cell.angle_gamma   90.00
#
_symmetry.space_group_name_H-M   'P 1'
#
loop_
_entity.id
_entity.type
_entity.pdbx_description
1 polymer ?
#
loop_
_entity_poly.entity_id
_entity_poly.type
_entity_poly.pdbx_seq_one_letter_code
_entity_poly.pdbx_strand_id
1 'polypeptide(L)'
;MAAIAFDPLEYAHELEASGVPRKQAEVHAKAMTATFLHNFDALVTRDYLDTRFTEFETRVEANMDKRFAEVDRSFAEFRLEMHGEIGGVRGDLAELRGTLKLQSWILGLLIATMLLPVLQRLGGQV
;
A
#
# COMPACT_ATOMS: atom_id res chain seq x y z
N MET A 1 36.98 8.30 -3.49
CA MET A 1 37.40 8.10 -2.09
C MET A 1 38.52 9.04 -1.75
N ALA A 2 38.35 9.87 -0.74
CA ALA A 2 39.46 10.38 0.05
C ALA A 2 39.00 10.27 1.50
N ALA A 3 39.11 9.05 2.06
CA ALA A 3 39.32 8.98 3.49
C ALA A 3 40.64 9.74 3.68
N ILE A 4 40.61 10.89 4.36
CA ILE A 4 41.83 11.51 4.83
C ILE A 4 42.40 10.50 5.83
N ALA A 5 43.24 9.61 5.33
CA ALA A 5 43.88 8.59 6.14
C ALA A 5 44.81 9.33 7.10
N PHE A 6 44.72 9.01 8.38
CA PHE A 6 45.65 9.52 9.38
C PHE A 6 47.08 9.21 8.93
N ASP A 7 47.90 10.24 8.69
CA ASP A 7 49.33 10.11 8.37
C ASP A 7 50.14 10.15 9.68
N PRO A 8 50.67 9.01 10.15
CA PRO A 8 51.41 8.96 11.41
C PRO A 8 52.75 9.69 11.35
N LEU A 9 53.35 9.82 10.16
CA LEU A 9 54.65 10.46 9.98
C LEU A 9 54.49 11.98 10.05
N GLU A 10 53.51 12.52 9.33
CA GLU A 10 53.19 13.95 9.37
C GLU A 10 52.79 14.36 10.80
N TYR A 11 51.96 13.56 11.47
CA TYR A 11 51.58 13.78 12.87
C TYR A 11 52.78 13.76 13.84
N ALA A 12 53.75 12.87 13.65
CA ALA A 12 54.96 12.85 14.46
C ALA A 12 55.83 14.11 14.23
N HIS A 13 55.91 14.58 12.98
CA HIS A 13 56.64 15.81 12.65
C HIS A 13 55.98 17.06 13.25
N GLU A 14 54.65 17.14 13.27
CA GLU A 14 53.93 18.23 13.95
C GLU A 14 54.16 18.23 15.48
N LEU A 15 54.20 17.03 16.08
CA LEU A 15 54.54 16.89 17.50
C LEU A 15 55.97 17.35 17.79
N GLU A 16 56.93 17.00 16.94
CA GLU A 16 58.31 17.50 17.06
C GLU A 16 58.41 19.01 16.91
N ALA A 17 57.70 19.58 15.92
CA ALA A 17 57.67 21.02 15.70
C ALA A 17 57.05 21.79 16.88
N SER A 18 56.17 21.15 17.66
CA SER A 18 55.59 21.70 18.89
C SER A 18 56.44 21.46 20.15
N GLY A 19 57.63 20.87 20.00
CA GLY A 19 58.61 20.70 21.08
C GLY A 19 58.57 19.33 21.77
N VAL A 20 57.78 18.37 21.26
CA VAL A 20 57.80 17.00 21.75
C VAL A 20 59.08 16.31 21.26
N PRO A 21 59.88 15.66 22.13
CA PRO A 21 61.04 14.90 21.69
C PRO A 21 60.65 13.83 20.67
N ARG A 22 61.43 13.67 19.59
CA ARG A 22 61.15 12.71 18.49
C ARG A 22 60.71 11.33 18.96
N LYS A 23 61.40 10.77 19.95
CA LYS A 23 61.08 9.44 20.50
C LYS A 23 59.69 9.36 21.14
N GLN A 24 59.20 10.46 21.73
CA GLN A 24 57.85 10.55 22.28
C GLN A 24 56.82 10.81 21.18
N ALA A 25 57.14 11.67 20.20
CA ALA A 25 56.29 11.95 19.05
C ALA A 25 55.98 10.67 18.25
N GLU A 26 56.98 9.84 17.99
CA GLU A 26 56.83 8.54 17.32
C GLU A 26 55.94 7.58 18.12
N VAL A 27 56.08 7.54 19.45
CA VAL A 27 55.23 6.70 20.32
C VAL A 27 53.78 7.19 20.30
N HIS A 28 53.56 8.50 20.32
CA HIS A 28 52.23 9.11 20.22
C HIS A 28 51.55 8.78 18.87
N ALA A 29 52.28 8.95 17.77
CA ALA A 29 51.78 8.60 16.44
C ALA A 29 51.42 7.12 16.33
N LYS A 30 52.26 6.24 16.89
CA LYS A 30 52.04 4.79 16.90
C LYS A 30 50.83 4.39 17.74
N ALA A 31 50.64 5.03 18.90
CA ALA A 31 49.47 4.81 19.75
C ALA A 31 48.18 5.25 19.05
N MET A 32 48.16 6.45 18.45
CA MET A 32 47.01 6.99 17.72
C MET A 32 46.66 6.09 16.52
N THR A 33 47.66 5.64 15.77
CA THR A 33 47.50 4.70 14.65
C THR A 33 46.86 3.39 15.11
N ALA A 34 47.35 2.80 16.21
CA ALA A 34 46.81 1.57 16.76
C ALA A 34 45.34 1.72 17.18
N THR A 35 44.98 2.84 17.81
CA THR A 35 43.58 3.15 18.17
C THR A 35 42.70 3.36 16.94
N PHE A 36 43.20 3.99 15.89
CA PHE A 36 42.46 4.20 14.65
C PHE A 36 42.21 2.88 13.91
N LEU A 37 43.22 2.02 13.79
CA LEU A 37 43.06 0.69 13.17
C LEU A 37 42.11 -0.20 13.99
N HIS A 38 42.19 -0.18 15.32
CA HIS A 38 41.32 -1.00 16.16
C HIS A 38 39.83 -0.62 16.03
N ASN A 39 39.52 0.64 15.70
CA ASN A 39 38.15 1.11 15.51
C ASN A 39 37.70 1.12 14.05
N PHE A 40 38.59 0.80 13.10
CA PHE A 40 38.33 0.91 11.67
C PHE A 40 37.22 -0.06 11.21
N ASP A 41 37.17 -1.25 11.79
CA ASP A 41 36.13 -2.25 11.51
C ASP A 41 34.73 -1.81 11.99
N ALA A 42 34.65 -0.86 12.94
CA ALA A 42 33.41 -0.27 13.40
C ALA A 42 33.01 0.99 12.62
N LEU A 43 33.90 1.53 11.77
CA LEU A 43 33.60 2.71 10.97
C LEU A 43 32.79 2.31 9.74
N VAL A 44 31.60 2.89 9.65
CA VAL A 44 30.78 2.75 8.46
C VAL A 44 31.27 3.73 7.39
N THR A 45 31.62 3.21 6.21
CA THR A 45 32.05 4.06 5.09
C THR A 45 30.85 4.72 4.41
N ARG A 46 31.07 5.89 3.81
CA ARG A 46 30.05 6.55 2.98
C ARG A 46 29.55 5.64 1.86
N ASP A 47 30.46 4.93 1.19
CA ASP A 47 30.14 4.02 0.09
C ASP A 47 29.23 2.86 0.54
N TYR A 48 29.50 2.32 1.73
CA TYR A 48 28.64 1.34 2.37
C TYR A 48 27.23 1.92 2.64
N LEU A 49 27.14 3.13 3.20
CA LEU A 49 25.84 3.78 3.42
C LEU A 49 25.09 4.04 2.12
N ASP A 50 25.74 4.62 1.12
CA ASP A 50 25.14 4.90 -0.19
C ASP A 50 24.58 3.62 -0.82
N THR A 51 25.33 2.51 -0.76
CA THR A 51 24.88 1.21 -1.23
C THR A 51 23.66 0.71 -0.45
N ARG A 52 23.71 0.74 0.88
CA ARG A 52 22.61 0.25 1.74
C ARG A 52 21.36 1.10 1.63
N PHE A 53 21.50 2.41 1.45
CA PHE A 53 20.37 3.31 1.20
C PHE A 53 19.73 3.02 -0.16
N THR A 54 20.53 2.84 -1.22
CA THR A 54 20.01 2.50 -2.55
C THR A 54 19.26 1.16 -2.54
N GLU A 55 19.80 0.14 -1.88
CA GLU A 55 19.11 -1.15 -1.68
C GLU A 55 17.81 -0.98 -0.89
N PHE A 56 17.84 -0.15 0.15
CA PHE A 56 16.67 0.12 0.97
C PHE A 56 15.57 0.82 0.18
N GLU A 57 15.90 1.88 -0.56
CA GLU A 57 14.97 2.60 -1.44
C GLU A 57 14.33 1.67 -2.46
N THR A 58 15.16 0.88 -3.17
CA THR A 58 14.68 -0.07 -4.18
C THR A 58 13.70 -1.09 -3.59
N ARG A 59 14.00 -1.60 -2.38
CA ARG A 59 13.13 -2.56 -1.70
C ARG A 59 11.83 -1.93 -1.22
N VAL A 60 11.88 -0.69 -0.74
CA VAL A 60 10.69 0.05 -0.26
C VAL A 60 9.78 0.35 -1.44
N GLU A 61 10.32 0.87 -2.53
CA GLU A 61 9.58 1.17 -3.77
C GLU A 61 8.89 -0.08 -4.31
N ALA A 62 9.63 -1.18 -4.49
CA ALA A 62 9.07 -2.44 -4.97
C ALA A 62 7.99 -3.02 -4.04
N ASN A 63 8.11 -2.84 -2.73
CA ASN A 63 7.08 -3.28 -1.79
C ASN A 63 5.85 -2.37 -1.80
N MET A 64 6.03 -1.06 -1.93
CA MET A 64 4.93 -0.11 -2.03
C MET A 64 4.12 -0.35 -3.30
N ASP A 65 4.78 -0.50 -4.46
CA ASP A 65 4.12 -0.78 -5.74
C ASP A 65 3.28 -2.05 -5.68
N LYS A 66 3.81 -3.13 -5.09
CA LYS A 66 3.06 -4.38 -4.90
C LYS A 66 1.81 -4.17 -4.05
N ARG A 67 1.92 -3.43 -2.95
CA ARG A 67 0.77 -3.16 -2.07
C ARG A 67 -0.27 -2.28 -2.74
N PHE A 68 0.15 -1.27 -3.50
CA PHE A 68 -0.78 -0.45 -4.27
C PHE A 68 -1.49 -1.25 -5.36
N ALA A 69 -0.77 -2.10 -6.10
CA ALA A 69 -1.37 -2.97 -7.10
C ALA A 69 -2.38 -3.97 -6.49
N GLU A 70 -2.10 -4.48 -5.29
CA GLU A 70 -3.03 -5.34 -4.56
C GLU A 70 -4.29 -4.58 -4.12
N VAL A 71 -4.13 -3.37 -3.60
CA VAL A 71 -5.25 -2.49 -3.23
C VAL A 71 -6.10 -2.16 -4.45
N ASP A 72 -5.50 -1.80 -5.57
CA ASP A 72 -6.21 -1.52 -6.82
C ASP A 72 -7.02 -2.72 -7.31
N ARG A 73 -6.45 -3.93 -7.22
CA ARG A 73 -7.16 -5.17 -7.55
C ARG A 73 -8.35 -5.39 -6.63
N SER A 74 -8.17 -5.25 -5.31
CA SER A 74 -9.25 -5.42 -4.34
C SER A 74 -10.39 -4.41 -4.58
N PHE A 75 -10.06 -3.15 -4.90
CA PHE A 75 -11.07 -2.15 -5.26
C PHE A 75 -11.78 -2.46 -6.59
N ALA A 76 -11.09 -3.06 -7.56
CA ALA A 76 -11.72 -3.50 -8.80
C ALA A 76 -12.69 -4.66 -8.56
N GLU A 77 -12.28 -5.65 -7.77
CA GLU A 77 -13.11 -6.80 -7.38
C GLU A 77 -14.35 -6.33 -6.61
N PHE A 78 -14.17 -5.49 -5.58
CA PHE A 78 -15.28 -4.92 -4.82
C PHE A 78 -16.27 -4.15 -5.71
N ARG A 79 -15.79 -3.38 -6.68
CA ARG A 79 -16.66 -2.69 -7.64
C ARG A 79 -17.47 -3.65 -8.49
N LEU A 80 -16.85 -4.74 -8.97
CA LEU A 80 -17.55 -5.74 -9.77
C LEU A 80 -18.62 -6.46 -8.94
N GLU A 81 -18.29 -6.84 -7.70
CA GLU A 81 -19.23 -7.46 -6.77
C GLU A 81 -20.43 -6.55 -6.50
N MET A 82 -20.19 -5.29 -6.11
CA MET A 82 -21.25 -4.30 -5.89
C MET A 82 -22.12 -4.08 -7.13
N HIS A 83 -21.53 -4.01 -8.32
CA HIS A 83 -22.30 -3.89 -9.56
C HIS A 83 -23.14 -5.14 -9.84
N GLY A 84 -22.61 -6.32 -9.53
CA GLY A 84 -23.33 -7.59 -9.62
C GLY A 84 -24.53 -7.63 -8.68
N GLU A 85 -24.34 -7.31 -7.39
CA GLU A 85 -25.41 -7.30 -6.39
C GLU A 85 -26.51 -6.29 -6.74
N ILE A 86 -26.15 -5.06 -7.12
CA ILE A 86 -27.12 -4.05 -7.55
C ILE A 86 -27.86 -4.52 -8.81
N GLY A 87 -27.16 -5.17 -9.74
CA GLY A 87 -27.75 -5.77 -10.93
C GLY A 87 -28.77 -6.85 -10.57
N GLY A 88 -28.42 -7.74 -9.64
CA GLY A 88 -29.30 -8.79 -9.11
C GLY A 88 -30.55 -8.21 -8.47
N VAL A 89 -30.39 -7.27 -7.52
CA VAL A 89 -31.52 -6.60 -6.86
C VAL A 89 -32.45 -5.91 -7.87
N ARG A 90 -31.89 -5.27 -8.90
CA ARG A 90 -32.69 -4.67 -9.98
C ARG A 90 -33.45 -5.73 -10.79
N GLY A 91 -32.85 -6.88 -11.04
CA GLY A 91 -33.48 -8.03 -11.69
C GLY A 91 -34.67 -8.55 -10.87
N ASP A 92 -34.43 -8.83 -9.59
CA ASP A 92 -35.45 -9.34 -8.67
C ASP A 92 -36.64 -8.37 -8.54
N LEU A 93 -36.37 -7.06 -8.47
CA LEU A 93 -37.41 -6.03 -8.46
C LEU A 93 -38.20 -5.99 -9.77
N ALA A 94 -37.55 -6.19 -10.92
CA ALA A 94 -38.23 -6.23 -12.20
C ALA A 94 -39.14 -7.47 -12.30
N GLU A 95 -38.68 -8.62 -11.81
CA GLU A 95 -39.46 -9.86 -11.73
C GLU A 95 -40.67 -9.69 -10.80
N LEU A 96 -40.46 -9.19 -9.57
CA LEU A 96 -41.54 -8.87 -8.63
C LEU A 96 -42.57 -7.92 -9.23
N ARG A 97 -42.13 -6.89 -9.96
CA ARG A 97 -43.05 -5.97 -10.64
C ARG A 97 -43.87 -6.70 -11.73
N GLY A 98 -43.25 -7.63 -12.44
CA GLY A 98 -43.91 -8.47 -13.44
C GLY A 98 -44.99 -9.36 -12.83
N THR A 99 -44.65 -10.09 -11.75
CA THR A 99 -45.59 -10.98 -11.05
C THR A 99 -46.76 -10.22 -10.44
N LEU A 100 -46.50 -9.07 -9.80
CA LEU A 100 -47.55 -8.20 -9.25
C LEU A 100 -48.48 -7.66 -10.34
N LYS A 101 -47.94 -7.25 -11.50
CA LYS A 101 -48.77 -6.80 -12.63
C LYS A 101 -49.66 -7.93 -13.12
N LEU A 102 -49.13 -9.13 -13.30
CA LEU A 102 -49.91 -10.31 -13.71
C LEU A 102 -51.01 -10.63 -12.69
N GLN A 103 -50.68 -10.63 -11.40
CA GLN A 103 -51.63 -10.86 -10.33
C GLN A 103 -52.74 -9.80 -10.31
N SER A 104 -52.39 -8.53 -10.55
CA SER A 104 -53.36 -7.43 -10.68
C SER A 104 -54.34 -7.67 -11.84
N TRP A 105 -53.87 -8.17 -12.99
CA TRP A 105 -54.73 -8.53 -14.11
C TRP A 105 -55.67 -9.70 -13.79
N ILE A 106 -55.17 -10.75 -13.12
CA ILE A 106 -55.99 -11.90 -12.72
C ILE A 106 -57.09 -11.48 -11.74
N LEU A 107 -56.75 -10.65 -10.74
CA LEU A 107 -57.74 -10.12 -9.79
C LEU A 107 -58.78 -9.25 -10.48
N GLY A 108 -58.39 -8.40 -11.43
CA GLY A 108 -59.32 -7.61 -12.23
C GLY A 108 -60.29 -8.47 -13.02
N LEU A 109 -59.80 -9.55 -13.65
CA LEU A 109 -60.64 -10.51 -14.37
C LEU A 109 -61.62 -11.23 -13.42
N LEU A 110 -61.16 -11.68 -12.24
CA LEU A 110 -62.00 -12.32 -11.24
C LEU A 110 -63.11 -11.39 -10.71
N ILE A 111 -62.79 -10.13 -10.44
CA ILE A 111 -63.77 -9.14 -10.03
C ILE A 111 -64.81 -8.92 -11.16
N ALA A 112 -64.36 -8.82 -12.41
CA ALA A 112 -65.24 -8.65 -13.55
C ALA A 112 -66.21 -9.84 -13.71
N THR A 113 -65.73 -11.09 -13.59
CA THR A 113 -66.60 -12.28 -13.70
C THR A 113 -67.57 -12.40 -12.53
N MET A 114 -67.20 -11.99 -11.32
CA MET A 114 -68.11 -11.95 -10.17
C MET A 114 -69.18 -10.85 -10.28
N LEU A 115 -68.84 -9.69 -10.84
CA LEU A 115 -69.77 -8.56 -10.98
C LEU A 115 -70.73 -8.70 -12.18
N LEU A 116 -70.32 -9.39 -13.24
CA LEU A 116 -71.14 -9.63 -14.43
C LEU A 116 -72.56 -10.18 -14.14
N PRO A 117 -72.73 -11.27 -13.35
CA PRO A 117 -74.06 -11.81 -13.05
C PRO A 117 -74.90 -10.90 -12.15
N VAL A 118 -74.26 -10.11 -11.28
CA VAL A 118 -74.97 -9.14 -10.40
C VAL A 118 -75.58 -8.02 -11.24
N LEU A 119 -74.82 -7.50 -12.20
CA LEU A 119 -75.30 -6.48 -13.14
C LEU A 119 -76.43 -7.01 -14.04
N GLN A 120 -76.32 -8.25 -14.53
CA GLN A 120 -77.40 -8.88 -15.31
C GLN A 120 -78.70 -9.02 -14.51
N ARG A 121 -78.63 -9.36 -13.22
CA ARG A 121 -79.82 -9.45 -12.35
C ARG A 121 -80.48 -8.09 -12.08
N LEU A 122 -79.70 -7.02 -11.98
CA LEU A 122 -80.22 -5.66 -11.79
C LEU A 122 -80.78 -5.06 -13.08
N GLY A 123 -80.16 -5.32 -14.23
CA GLY A 123 -80.63 -4.84 -15.54
C GLY A 123 -81.81 -5.61 -16.11
N GLY A 124 -82.03 -6.87 -15.69
CA GLY A 124 -83.17 -7.69 -16.12
C GLY A 124 -84.48 -7.45 -15.35
N GLN A 125 -84.52 -6.50 -14.42
CA GLN A 125 -85.72 -6.09 -13.67
C GLN A 125 -86.34 -4.77 -14.16
N VAL A 126 -85.85 -4.22 -15.28
CA VAL A 126 -86.46 -3.10 -16.02
C VAL A 126 -87.00 -3.62 -17.34
#